data_AF-A0A3D0TL87-F1
#
_entry.id   AF-A0A3D0TL87-F1
#
_cell.length_a   1.000
_cell.length_b   1.000
_cell.length_c   1.000
_cell.angle_alpha   90.00
_cell.angle_beta   90.00
_cell.angle_gamma   90.00
#
_symmetry.space_group_name_H-M   'P 1'
#
loop_
_entity.id
_entity.type
_entity.pdbx_description
1 polymer ?
#
loop_
_entity_poly.entity_id
_entity_poly.type
_entity_poly.pdbx_seq_one_letter_code
_entity_poly.pdbx_strand_id
1 'polypeptide(L)'
;MVAALYGHSDHLEIALALEEHRVHPLLVDASHLTWRTLPVAAIVRRKADVDALRELVAEAVKRIRAGTHDVHRDNDFFVKSRKARRRTGPGSGTRTRRGG
;
A
#
# COMPACT_ATOMS: atom_id res chain seq x y z
N MET A 1 5.39 13.22 -2.64
CA MET A 1 4.45 13.19 -1.50
C MET A 1 4.46 11.79 -0.96
N VAL A 2 4.51 11.65 0.37
CA VAL A 2 4.23 10.39 1.06
C VAL A 2 2.72 10.27 1.13
N ALA A 3 2.17 9.21 0.54
CA ALA A 3 0.71 9.04 0.54
C ALA A 3 0.23 8.11 1.67
N ALA A 4 1.13 7.37 2.32
CA ALA A 4 0.90 6.75 3.62
C ALA A 4 2.24 6.44 4.33
N LEU A 5 2.20 6.41 5.66
CA LEU A 5 3.30 5.99 6.53
C LEU A 5 2.76 4.96 7.52
N TYR A 6 3.38 3.79 7.56
CA TYR A 6 3.04 2.71 8.48
C TYR A 6 4.23 2.39 9.37
N GLY A 7 4.01 2.43 10.68
CA GLY A 7 5.00 1.96 11.64
C GLY A 7 4.83 0.47 11.89
N HIS A 8 5.90 -0.28 11.71
CA HIS A 8 6.02 -1.67 12.11
C HIS A 8 6.99 -1.78 13.28
N SER A 9 7.07 -2.94 13.94
CA SER A 9 7.90 -3.12 15.12
C SER A 9 9.41 -2.98 14.85
N ASP A 10 9.84 -3.16 13.60
CA ASP A 10 11.25 -3.20 13.18
C ASP A 10 11.58 -2.27 11.99
N HIS A 11 10.59 -1.60 11.41
CA HIS A 11 10.78 -0.69 10.28
C HIS A 11 9.65 0.32 10.11
N LEU A 12 9.92 1.35 9.32
CA LEU A 12 8.92 2.23 8.75
C LEU A 12 8.68 1.84 7.29
N GLU A 13 7.42 1.79 6.91
CA GLU A 13 7.00 1.60 5.54
C GLU A 13 6.36 2.88 5.00
N ILE A 14 6.90 3.40 3.90
CA ILE A 14 6.57 4.72 3.40
C ILE A 14 6.12 4.61 1.95
N ALA A 15 4.82 4.79 1.70
CA ALA A 15 4.26 4.70 0.37
C ALA A 15 4.54 5.98 -0.43
N LEU A 16 5.18 5.84 -1.60
CA LEU A 16 5.66 6.96 -2.41
C LEU A 16 4.97 6.99 -3.78
N ALA A 17 4.71 8.20 -4.28
CA ALA A 17 4.20 8.42 -5.63
C ALA A 17 5.30 8.28 -6.70
N LEU A 18 5.84 7.08 -6.84
CA LEU A 18 6.85 6.70 -7.84
C LEU A 18 6.25 5.71 -8.84
N GLU A 19 7.00 5.38 -9.89
CA GLU A 19 6.61 4.35 -10.87
C GLU A 19 6.69 2.95 -10.28
N GLU A 20 5.74 2.11 -10.69
CA GLU A 20 5.61 0.72 -10.25
C GLU A 20 6.81 -0.16 -10.62
N HIS A 21 7.51 0.16 -11.71
CA HIS A 21 8.70 -0.57 -12.16
C HIS A 21 10.00 0.04 -11.62
N ARG A 22 9.92 1.01 -10.71
CA ARG A 22 11.11 1.64 -10.15
C ARG A 22 11.86 0.64 -9.27
N VAL A 23 13.04 0.24 -9.72
CA VAL A 23 13.95 -0.61 -8.95
C VAL A 23 14.81 0.25 -8.04
N HIS A 24 14.79 -0.06 -6.73
CA HIS A 24 15.69 0.54 -5.75
C HIS A 24 15.79 -0.40 -4.52
N PRO A 25 16.95 -0.50 -3.84
CA PRO A 25 17.11 -1.44 -2.71
C PRO A 25 16.15 -1.23 -1.54
N LEU A 26 15.66 0.00 -1.36
CA LEU A 26 14.66 0.32 -0.33
C LEU A 26 13.22 0.11 -0.78
N LEU A 27 12.95 -0.04 -2.08
CA LEU A 27 11.59 -0.12 -2.60
C LEU A 27 11.08 -1.55 -2.63
N VAL A 28 9.85 -1.73 -2.16
CA VAL A 28 9.11 -2.98 -2.20
C VAL A 28 7.77 -2.77 -2.89
N ASP A 29 7.20 -3.86 -3.39
CA ASP A 29 5.82 -3.88 -3.86
C ASP A 29 4.88 -3.57 -2.69
N ALA A 30 4.06 -2.53 -2.83
CA ALA A 30 3.06 -2.16 -1.84
C ALA A 30 1.65 -2.40 -2.37
N SER A 31 1.44 -3.40 -3.23
CA SER A 31 0.11 -3.82 -3.73
C SER A 31 -0.91 -4.12 -2.63
N HIS A 32 -0.46 -4.39 -1.40
CA HIS A 32 -1.32 -4.54 -0.23
C HIS A 32 -1.94 -3.20 0.23
N LEU A 33 -1.31 -2.07 -0.08
CA LEU A 33 -1.89 -0.75 0.06
C LEU A 33 -2.97 -0.63 -0.98
N THR A 34 -4.17 -0.36 -0.50
CA THR A 34 -5.39 -0.27 -1.28
C THR A 34 -5.38 0.99 -2.16
N TRP A 35 -4.50 1.08 -3.16
CA TRP A 35 -4.48 2.09 -4.22
C TRP A 35 -4.64 1.40 -5.59
N ARG A 36 -5.26 2.08 -6.56
CA ARG A 36 -5.59 1.48 -7.88
C ARG A 36 -4.38 1.43 -8.82
N THR A 37 -3.39 2.26 -8.56
CA THR A 37 -2.12 2.38 -9.27
C THR A 37 -1.01 1.92 -8.33
N LEU A 38 -0.23 0.93 -8.78
CA LEU A 38 0.71 0.14 -7.98
C LEU A 38 1.66 1.03 -7.14
N PRO A 39 1.45 1.12 -5.82
CA PRO A 39 2.35 1.90 -4.99
C PRO A 39 3.60 1.08 -4.71
N VAL A 40 4.75 1.67 -4.95
CA VAL A 40 5.99 1.21 -4.32
C VAL A 40 6.09 1.86 -2.95
N ALA A 41 6.54 1.09 -1.96
CA ALA A 41 6.82 1.60 -0.63
C ALA A 41 8.32 1.50 -0.33
N ALA A 42 8.86 2.51 0.33
CA ALA A 42 10.21 2.48 0.86
C ALA A 42 10.20 1.85 2.27
N ILE A 43 11.06 0.87 2.50
CA ILE A 43 11.29 0.24 3.80
C ILE A 43 12.52 0.84 4.44
N VAL A 44 12.33 1.50 5.60
CA VAL A 44 13.39 2.17 6.35
C VAL A 44 13.55 1.49 7.69
N ARG A 45 14.71 0.89 7.93
CA ARG A 45 15.02 0.13 9.16
C ARG A 45 15.97 0.88 10.08
N ARG A 46 16.85 1.71 9.49
CA ARG A 46 17.95 2.37 10.20
C ARG A 46 18.14 3.79 9.71
N LYS A 47 18.79 4.62 10.53
CA LYS A 47 19.09 6.02 10.19
C LYS A 47 19.89 6.17 8.89
N ALA A 48 20.74 5.19 8.56
CA ALA A 48 21.51 5.19 7.31
C ALA A 48 20.62 5.14 6.04
N ASP A 49 19.39 4.63 6.16
CA ASP A 49 18.47 4.54 5.01
C ASP A 49 17.80 5.90 4.70
N VAL A 50 17.95 6.90 5.59
CA VAL A 50 17.25 8.20 5.50
C VAL A 50 17.76 9.03 4.32
N ASP A 51 19.05 8.98 4.02
CA ASP A 51 19.60 9.73 2.89
C ASP A 51 19.06 9.21 1.55
N ALA A 52 19.02 7.90 1.38
CA ALA A 52 18.42 7.27 0.22
C ALA A 52 16.90 7.49 0.15
N LEU A 53 16.19 7.47 1.29
CA LEU A 53 14.78 7.84 1.35
C LEU A 53 14.57 9.29 0.88
N ARG A 54 15.43 10.23 1.28
CA ARG A 54 15.30 11.65 0.93
C ARG A 54 15.31 11.85 -0.59
N GLU A 55 16.16 11.13 -1.30
CA GLU A 55 16.22 11.15 -2.77
C GLU A 55 14.92 10.64 -3.40
N LEU A 56 14.41 9.51 -2.92
CA LEU A 56 13.13 8.93 -3.37
C LEU A 56 11.95 9.88 -3.11
N VAL A 57 11.93 10.54 -1.95
CA VAL A 57 10.91 11.52 -1.60
C VAL A 57 10.98 12.75 -2.50
N ALA A 58 12.19 13.26 -2.76
CA ALA A 58 12.40 14.41 -3.64
C ALA A 58 11.88 14.14 -5.06
N GLU A 59 12.15 12.95 -5.61
CA GLU A 59 11.65 12.53 -6.91
C GLU A 59 10.12 12.39 -6.91
N ALA A 60 9.55 11.74 -5.89
CA ALA A 60 8.10 11.63 -5.75
C ALA A 60 7.44 13.02 -5.64
N VAL A 61 8.08 14.01 -5.03
CA VAL A 61 7.59 15.40 -5.01
C VAL A 61 7.67 16.05 -6.39
N LYS A 62 8.76 15.84 -7.12
CA LYS A 62 8.94 16.38 -8.48
C LYS A 62 7.86 15.88 -9.44
N ARG A 63 7.57 14.58 -9.45
CA ARG A 63 6.51 13.97 -10.27
C ARG A 63 5.14 14.55 -9.97
N ILE A 64 4.85 14.77 -8.69
CA ILE A 64 3.58 15.37 -8.27
C ILE A 64 3.44 16.80 -8.77
N ARG A 65 4.48 17.61 -8.59
CA ARG A 65 4.50 18.99 -9.09
C ARG A 65 4.36 19.06 -10.61
N ALA A 66 4.90 18.08 -11.32
CA ALA A 66 4.77 17.97 -12.77
C ALA A 66 3.43 17.38 -13.24
N GLY A 67 2.57 16.89 -12.34
CA GLY A 67 1.33 16.20 -12.71
C GLY A 67 1.54 14.83 -13.37
N THR A 68 2.74 14.25 -13.28
CA THR A 68 3.11 12.98 -13.92
C THR A 68 3.03 11.77 -12.98
N HIS A 69 2.36 11.95 -11.83
CA HIS A 69 2.08 10.86 -10.91
C HIS A 69 0.70 10.29 -11.23
N ASP A 70 0.66 9.01 -11.62
CA ASP A 70 -0.58 8.29 -11.83
C ASP A 70 -0.96 7.62 -10.50
N VAL A 71 -1.61 8.37 -9.60
CA VAL A 71 -2.10 7.85 -8.31
C VAL A 71 -3.61 7.96 -8.23
N HIS A 72 -4.32 6.89 -8.57
CA HIS A 72 -5.78 6.82 -8.46
C HIS A 72 -6.21 6.23 -7.11
N ARG A 73 -6.54 7.11 -6.15
CA ARG A 73 -7.13 6.73 -4.85
C ARG A 73 -8.65 6.61 -4.97
N ASP A 74 -9.13 5.52 -5.55
CA ASP A 74 -10.56 5.29 -5.69
C ASP A 74 -11.12 4.59 -4.44
N ASN A 75 -11.61 5.36 -3.46
CA ASN A 75 -12.15 4.83 -2.20
C ASN A 75 -13.28 3.79 -2.42
N ASP A 76 -14.06 3.93 -3.48
CA ASP A 76 -15.23 3.08 -3.76
C ASP A 76 -14.84 1.65 -4.20
N PHE A 77 -13.68 1.48 -4.84
CA PHE A 77 -13.16 0.17 -5.21
C PHE A 77 -12.90 -0.71 -3.98
N PHE A 78 -12.50 -0.10 -2.86
CA PHE A 78 -12.09 -0.82 -1.65
C PHE A 78 -13.28 -1.24 -0.78
N VAL A 79 -14.32 -0.42 -0.70
CA VAL A 79 -15.58 -0.79 -0.03
C VAL A 79 -16.20 -2.02 -0.70
N LYS A 80 -16.18 -2.07 -2.04
CA LYS A 80 -16.69 -3.20 -2.83
C LYS A 80 -15.84 -4.47 -2.64
N SER A 81 -14.52 -4.35 -2.67
CA SER A 81 -13.59 -5.51 -2.53
C SER A 81 -13.60 -6.13 -1.12
N ARG A 82 -13.72 -5.33 -0.05
CA ARG A 82 -13.86 -5.84 1.32
C ARG A 82 -15.20 -6.57 1.52
N LYS A 83 -16.27 -6.07 0.91
CA LYS A 83 -17.61 -6.68 0.96
C LYS A 83 -17.64 -8.02 0.20
N ALA A 84 -16.92 -8.13 -0.91
CA ALA A 84 -16.78 -9.37 -1.67
C ALA A 84 -16.09 -10.49 -0.87
N ARG A 85 -14.93 -10.21 -0.26
CA ARG A 85 -14.19 -11.19 0.59
C ARG A 85 -14.99 -11.68 1.80
N ARG A 86 -15.86 -10.85 2.37
CA ARG A 86 -16.76 -11.28 3.46
C ARG A 86 -17.89 -12.21 3.01
N ARG A 87 -18.27 -12.20 1.73
CA ARG A 87 -19.32 -13.10 1.19
C ARG A 87 -18.79 -14.50 0.86
N THR A 88 -17.47 -14.69 0.73
CA THR A 88 -16.83 -15.96 0.34
C THR A 88 -16.03 -16.62 1.46
N GLY A 89 -16.07 -16.11 2.69
CA GLY A 89 -15.48 -16.79 3.85
C GLY A 89 -16.27 -18.05 4.25
N PRO A 90 -15.62 -19.10 4.79
CA PRO A 90 -16.27 -20.37 5.13
C PRO A 90 -17.12 -20.16 6.39
N GLY A 91 -18.40 -19.88 6.19
CA GLY A 91 -19.33 -19.62 7.29
C GLY A 91 -20.79 -20.00 7.01
N SER A 92 -21.09 -20.64 5.87
CA SER A 92 -22.40 -21.25 5.62
C SER A 92 -22.41 -22.71 6.08
N GLY A 93 -22.07 -22.94 7.35
CA GLY A 93 -22.33 -24.21 8.02
C GLY A 93 -23.76 -24.18 8.58
N THR A 94 -24.68 -24.78 7.85
CA THR A 94 -26.06 -25.05 8.27
C THR A 94 -26.02 -25.78 9.62
N ARG A 95 -26.44 -25.10 10.68
CA ARG A 95 -26.56 -25.66 12.02
C ARG A 95 -27.85 -26.49 12.10
N THR A 96 -27.78 -27.76 11.71
CA THR A 96 -28.86 -28.73 11.98
C THR A 96 -28.94 -28.95 13.48
N ARG A 97 -29.99 -28.39 14.11
CA ARG A 97 -30.31 -28.63 15.52
C ARG A 97 -30.70 -30.11 15.71
N ARG A 98 -29.94 -30.82 16.55
CA ARG A 98 -30.43 -32.03 17.24
C ARG A 98 -31.31 -31.60 18.41
N GLY A 99 -32.47 -32.21 18.50
CA GLY A 99 -33.39 -32.29 19.64
C GLY A 99 -34.58 -33.11 19.16
N GLY A 100 -35.12 -34.07 19.87
CA GLY A 100 -34.90 -34.69 21.17
C GLY A 100 -35.84 -35.90 21.21
#